data_AF-A0A1I7SGA7-F1
#
_entry.id   AF-A0A1I7SGA7-F1
#
_cell.length_a   1.000
_cell.length_b   1.000
_cell.length_c   1.000
_cell.angle_alpha   90.00
_cell.angle_beta   90.00
_cell.angle_gamma   90.00
#
_symmetry.space_group_name_H-M   'P 1'
#
loop_
_entity.id
_entity.type
_entity.pdbx_description
1 polymer ?
#
loop_
_entity_poly.entity_id
_entity_poly.type
_entity_poly.pdbx_seq_one_letter_code
_entity_poly.pdbx_strand_id
1 'polypeptide(L)'
;MLLRLLISLLFYTIILPQTQGFVRKTEANLDFDIQKAPGDKYYKAEVKDDDILDMYQKWVDTGLSSLMSAVANHKLKRQRKAVIQKYGECSSGATDIPKHAKCLTSLLKNEIKHEVKRRPRRRLQKYKKDDDSWTG
;
A
#
# COMPACT_ATOMS: atom_id res chain seq x y z
N MET A 1 8.92 -12.63 -48.45
CA MET A 1 8.14 -11.73 -47.56
C MET A 1 7.30 -12.49 -46.53
N LEU A 2 6.60 -13.57 -46.92
CA LEU A 2 5.79 -14.41 -46.01
C LEU A 2 6.53 -14.98 -44.80
N LEU A 3 7.79 -15.41 -44.96
CA LEU A 3 8.58 -15.98 -43.86
C LEU A 3 8.88 -14.95 -42.74
N ARG A 4 9.08 -13.67 -43.10
CA ARG A 4 9.33 -12.59 -42.13
C ARG A 4 8.06 -12.21 -41.36
N LEU A 5 6.90 -12.29 -42.02
CA LEU A 5 5.59 -12.08 -41.38
C LEU A 5 5.27 -13.20 -40.40
N LEU A 6 5.55 -14.46 -40.74
CA LEU A 6 5.37 -15.60 -39.84
C LEU A 6 6.29 -15.55 -38.62
N ILE A 7 7.55 -15.16 -38.80
CA ILE A 7 8.50 -14.97 -37.69
C ILE A 7 8.04 -13.83 -36.78
N SER A 8 7.57 -12.71 -37.34
CA SER A 8 7.05 -11.60 -36.55
C SER A 8 5.78 -11.94 -35.77
N LEU A 9 4.89 -12.77 -36.32
CA LEU A 9 3.69 -13.25 -35.64
C LEU A 9 4.01 -14.23 -34.51
N LEU A 10 4.99 -15.12 -34.71
CA LEU A 10 5.47 -16.03 -33.67
C LEU A 10 6.12 -15.26 -32.50
N PHE A 11 6.92 -14.24 -32.79
CA PHE A 11 7.48 -13.37 -31.75
C PHE A 11 6.39 -12.58 -31.00
N TYR A 12 5.34 -12.12 -31.67
CA TYR A 12 4.24 -11.39 -31.02
C TYR A 12 3.44 -12.27 -30.05
N THR A 13 3.29 -13.57 -30.35
CA THR A 13 2.61 -14.52 -29.46
C THR A 13 3.47 -14.99 -28.28
N ILE A 14 4.80 -14.94 -28.40
CA ILE A 14 5.72 -15.36 -27.32
C ILE A 14 6.02 -14.22 -26.33
N ILE A 15 5.87 -12.95 -26.74
CA ILE A 15 6.25 -11.78 -25.92
C ILE A 15 5.09 -11.24 -25.06
N LEU A 16 3.82 -11.63 -25.24
CA LEU A 16 2.80 -11.22 -24.26
C LEU A 16 3.10 -11.90 -22.92
N PRO A 17 3.54 -11.16 -21.88
CA PRO A 17 3.61 -11.75 -20.57
C PRO A 17 2.15 -11.93 -20.14
N GLN A 18 1.80 -13.17 -19.81
CA GLN A 18 0.69 -13.43 -18.91
C GLN A 18 0.98 -12.67 -17.62
N THR A 19 0.53 -11.41 -17.51
CA THR A 19 0.38 -10.71 -16.24
C THR A 19 -0.86 -11.25 -15.52
N GLN A 20 -0.99 -12.57 -15.46
CA GLN A 20 -1.78 -13.19 -14.43
C GLN A 20 -0.93 -13.08 -13.17
N GLY A 21 -1.15 -11.99 -12.44
CA GLY A 21 -0.65 -11.86 -11.08
C GLY A 21 -1.03 -13.13 -10.34
N PHE A 22 -0.04 -13.96 -10.05
CA PHE A 22 -0.19 -15.14 -9.23
C PHE A 22 -0.45 -14.65 -7.80
N VAL A 23 -1.67 -14.22 -7.54
CA VAL A 23 -2.19 -14.03 -6.19
C VAL A 23 -2.44 -15.44 -5.68
N ARG A 24 -1.37 -16.14 -5.30
CA ARG A 24 -1.54 -17.24 -4.35
C ARG A 24 -2.03 -16.57 -3.08
N LYS A 25 -3.32 -16.70 -2.79
CA LYS A 25 -3.80 -16.52 -1.43
C LYS A 25 -3.18 -17.65 -0.61
N THR A 26 -1.96 -17.45 -0.14
CA THR A 26 -1.42 -18.20 0.99
C THR A 26 -2.10 -17.60 2.22
N GLU A 27 -3.36 -17.99 2.44
CA GLU A 27 -3.94 -17.93 3.78
C GLU A 27 -3.19 -19.01 4.58
N ALA A 28 -2.00 -18.64 5.08
CA ALA A 28 -1.16 -19.48 5.91
C ALA A 28 -1.99 -19.91 7.13
N ASN A 29 -2.29 -21.20 7.23
CA ASN A 29 -3.05 -21.75 8.34
C ASN A 29 -2.09 -21.97 9.51
N LEU A 30 -1.77 -20.89 10.23
CA LEU A 30 -0.90 -20.89 11.41
C LEU A 30 -1.67 -21.29 12.69
N ASP A 31 -2.64 -22.21 12.57
CA ASP A 31 -3.38 -22.75 13.71
C ASP A 31 -2.53 -23.85 14.36
N PHE A 32 -1.47 -23.43 15.05
CA PHE A 32 -0.67 -24.34 15.85
C PHE A 32 -1.47 -24.74 17.08
N ASP A 33 -1.58 -26.04 17.33
CA ASP A 33 -2.08 -26.54 18.61
C ASP A 33 -1.02 -26.26 19.69
N ILE A 34 -1.08 -25.06 20.26
CA ILE A 34 -0.17 -24.61 21.31
C ILE A 34 -0.58 -25.29 22.62
N GLN A 35 0.03 -26.43 22.91
CA GLN A 35 -0.26 -27.19 24.11
C GLN A 35 0.74 -26.84 25.23
N LYS A 36 0.21 -26.65 26.43
CA LYS A 36 1.00 -26.55 27.66
C LYS A 36 0.76 -27.81 28.49
N ALA A 37 1.73 -28.72 28.48
CA ALA A 37 1.66 -29.89 29.35
C ALA A 37 1.70 -29.46 30.84
N PRO A 38 0.98 -30.16 31.72
CA PRO A 38 1.01 -29.87 33.15
C PRO A 38 2.43 -30.07 33.71
N GLY A 39 3.06 -28.98 34.14
CA GLY A 39 4.45 -28.94 34.65
C GLY A 39 5.44 -28.20 33.75
N ASP A 40 5.09 -27.92 32.49
CA ASP A 40 5.97 -27.19 31.57
C ASP A 40 5.92 -25.67 31.83
N LYS A 41 7.10 -25.05 31.82
CA LYS A 41 7.25 -23.58 31.95
C LYS A 41 6.94 -22.82 30.66
N TYR A 42 6.96 -23.51 29.52
CA TYR A 42 6.81 -22.91 28.20
C TYR A 42 5.80 -23.69 27.36
N TYR A 43 5.21 -23.00 26.40
CA TYR A 43 4.31 -23.60 25.42
C TYR A 43 5.13 -24.33 24.34
N LYS A 44 4.63 -25.48 23.87
CA LYS A 44 5.21 -26.22 22.75
C LYS A 44 4.21 -26.20 21.60
N ALA A 45 4.73 -26.06 20.38
CA ALA A 45 3.98 -26.20 19.15
C ALA A 45 4.63 -27.32 18.32
N GLU A 46 3.81 -28.23 17.81
CA GLU A 46 4.25 -29.19 16.79
C GLU A 46 4.25 -28.47 15.44
N VAL A 47 5.44 -28.11 14.96
CA VAL A 47 5.61 -27.39 13.69
C VAL A 47 5.99 -28.39 12.60
N LYS A 48 5.18 -28.49 11.56
CA LYS A 48 5.48 -29.29 10.35
C LYS A 48 6.29 -28.46 9.35
N ASP A 49 6.95 -29.13 8.41
CA ASP A 49 7.78 -28.47 7.40
C ASP A 49 6.99 -27.44 6.56
N ASP A 50 5.72 -27.73 6.23
CA ASP A 50 4.84 -26.81 5.50
C ASP A 50 4.52 -25.55 6.33
N ASP A 51 4.37 -25.69 7.66
CA ASP A 51 4.10 -24.57 8.56
C ASP A 51 5.31 -23.61 8.66
N ILE A 52 6.53 -24.13 8.49
CA ILE A 52 7.76 -23.33 8.48
C ILE A 52 7.79 -22.40 7.26
N LEU A 53 7.41 -22.91 6.08
CA LEU A 53 7.39 -22.12 4.85
C LEU A 53 6.36 -20.99 4.93
N ASP A 54 5.18 -21.30 5.45
CA ASP A 54 4.09 -20.34 5.64
C ASP A 54 4.45 -19.27 6.68
N MET A 55 5.06 -19.68 7.80
CA MET A 55 5.59 -18.75 8.80
C MET A 55 6.66 -17.83 8.20
N TYR A 56 7.60 -18.40 7.44
CA TYR A 56 8.66 -17.63 6.78
C TYR A 56 8.08 -16.59 5.84
N GLN A 57 7.13 -16.98 4.97
CA GLN A 57 6.47 -16.07 4.05
C GLN A 57 5.79 -14.92 4.82
N LYS A 58 5.07 -15.24 5.90
CA LYS A 58 4.39 -14.21 6.70
C LYS A 58 5.35 -13.25 7.39
N TRP A 59 6.48 -13.74 7.87
CA TRP A 59 7.53 -12.92 8.49
C TRP A 59 8.17 -11.99 7.46
N VAL A 60 8.50 -12.50 6.27
CA VAL A 60 9.04 -11.69 5.17
C VAL A 60 8.04 -10.61 4.76
N ASP A 61 6.77 -10.99 4.58
CA ASP A 61 5.72 -10.04 4.21
C ASP A 61 5.56 -8.94 5.27
N THR A 62 5.53 -9.31 6.55
CA THR A 62 5.43 -8.34 7.66
C THR A 62 6.64 -7.40 7.70
N GLY A 63 7.85 -7.95 7.52
CA GLY A 63 9.07 -7.16 7.46
C GLY A 63 9.08 -6.18 6.29
N LEU A 64 8.64 -6.61 5.11
CA LEU A 64 8.58 -5.76 3.93
C LEU A 64 7.51 -4.67 4.05
N SER A 65 6.33 -4.99 4.58
CA SER A 65 5.29 -4.00 4.89
C SER A 65 5.76 -2.95 5.90
N SER A 66 6.54 -3.37 6.91
CA SER A 66 7.17 -2.46 7.89
C SER A 66 8.17 -1.52 7.22
N LEU A 67 9.04 -2.04 6.35
CA LEU A 67 9.98 -1.23 5.58
C LEU A 67 9.26 -0.21 4.68
N MET A 68 8.23 -0.64 3.94
CA MET A 68 7.43 0.25 3.10
C MET A 68 6.78 1.38 3.92
N SER A 69 6.32 1.06 5.14
CA SER A 69 5.74 2.05 6.06
C SER A 69 6.77 3.07 6.54
N ALA A 70 8.00 2.63 6.85
CA ALA A 70 9.09 3.54 7.20
C ALA A 70 9.43 4.51 6.05
N VAL A 71 9.54 4.00 4.82
CA VAL A 71 9.78 4.83 3.62
C VAL A 71 8.65 5.83 3.40
N ALA A 72 7.40 5.38 3.53
CA ALA A 72 6.24 6.26 3.43
C ALA A 72 6.26 7.37 4.48
N ASN A 73 6.50 7.02 5.74
CA ASN A 73 6.56 7.97 6.85
C ASN A 73 7.63 9.05 6.62
N HIS A 74 8.79 8.68 6.07
CA HIS A 74 9.82 9.65 5.69
C HIS A 74 9.29 10.67 4.67
N LYS A 75 8.58 10.23 3.64
CA LYS A 75 7.98 11.12 2.63
C LYS A 75 6.83 11.97 3.19
N LEU A 76 5.99 11.39 4.05
CA LEU A 76 4.79 12.04 4.59
C LEU A 76 5.09 13.22 5.51
N LYS A 77 6.28 13.27 6.15
CA LYS A 77 6.71 14.41 6.98
C LYS A 77 6.58 15.77 6.30
N ARG A 78 6.70 15.81 4.96
CA ARG A 78 6.63 17.04 4.15
C ARG A 78 5.30 17.22 3.40
N GLN A 79 4.32 16.36 3.65
CA GLN A 79 3.05 16.34 2.92
C GLN A 79 1.93 17.01 3.71
N ARG A 80 0.87 17.45 3.00
CA ARG A 80 -0.33 18.02 3.64
C ARG A 80 -1.10 16.94 4.40
N LYS A 81 -1.79 17.33 5.48
CA LYS A 81 -2.65 16.41 6.28
C LYS A 81 -3.61 15.59 5.42
N ALA A 82 -4.21 16.18 4.39
CA ALA A 82 -5.12 15.46 3.48
C ALA A 82 -4.42 14.33 2.69
N VAL A 83 -3.14 14.50 2.32
CA VAL A 83 -2.35 13.45 1.66
C VAL A 83 -2.00 12.34 2.64
N ILE A 84 -1.63 12.72 3.87
CA ILE A 84 -1.33 11.78 4.96
C ILE A 84 -2.56 10.89 5.24
N GLN A 85 -3.75 11.50 5.35
CA GLN A 85 -4.99 10.78 5.58
C GLN A 85 -5.30 9.80 4.43
N LYS A 86 -5.26 10.26 3.18
CA LYS A 86 -5.53 9.41 2.01
C LYS A 86 -4.53 8.25 1.88
N TYR A 87 -3.26 8.49 2.20
CA TYR A 87 -2.28 7.41 2.27
C TYR A 87 -2.60 6.42 3.40
N GLY A 88 -2.97 6.93 4.58
CA GLY A 88 -3.36 6.10 5.72
C GLY A 88 -4.54 5.18 5.39
N GLU A 89 -5.57 5.71 4.71
CA GLU A 89 -6.72 4.93 4.21
C GLU A 89 -6.31 3.84 3.20
N CYS A 90 -5.38 4.14 2.29
CA CYS A 90 -4.85 3.14 1.36
C CYS A 90 -4.06 2.04 2.08
N SER A 91 -3.16 2.45 2.98
CA SER A 91 -2.24 1.54 3.65
C SER A 91 -2.92 0.68 4.72
N SER A 92 -3.98 1.16 5.37
CA SER A 92 -4.71 0.38 6.37
C SER A 92 -5.53 -0.75 5.76
N GLY A 93 -6.00 -0.60 4.52
CA GLY A 93 -6.71 -1.64 3.78
C GLY A 93 -5.82 -2.59 2.97
N ALA A 94 -4.50 -2.37 2.97
CA ALA A 94 -3.56 -3.20 2.24
C ALA A 94 -3.22 -4.45 3.07
N THR A 95 -3.77 -5.60 2.70
CA THR A 95 -3.48 -6.89 3.36
C THR A 95 -2.25 -7.59 2.79
N ASP A 96 -1.90 -7.28 1.55
CA ASP A 96 -0.90 -8.00 0.76
C ASP A 96 0.22 -7.04 0.32
N ILE A 97 1.42 -7.58 0.12
CA ILE A 97 2.59 -6.81 -0.32
C ILE A 97 2.35 -6.00 -1.59
N PRO A 98 1.73 -6.53 -2.66
CA PRO A 98 1.49 -5.74 -3.86
C PRO A 98 0.58 -4.53 -3.60
N LYS A 99 -0.38 -4.65 -2.67
CA LYS A 99 -1.27 -3.54 -2.29
C LYS A 99 -0.50 -2.47 -1.51
N HIS A 100 0.34 -2.87 -0.55
CA HIS A 100 1.23 -1.94 0.16
C HIS A 100 2.17 -1.20 -0.80
N ALA A 101 2.79 -1.94 -1.74
CA ALA A 101 3.68 -1.38 -2.75
C ALA A 101 2.94 -0.39 -3.67
N LYS A 102 1.68 -0.67 -4.03
CA LYS A 102 0.85 0.24 -4.82
C LYS A 102 0.57 1.55 -4.08
N CYS A 103 0.14 1.47 -2.82
CA CYS A 103 -0.08 2.67 -1.98
C CYS A 103 1.20 3.51 -1.85
N LEU A 104 2.33 2.86 -1.59
CA LEU A 104 3.63 3.52 -1.52
C LEU A 104 4.01 4.17 -2.85
N THR A 105 3.81 3.46 -3.97
CA THR A 105 4.13 3.98 -5.31
C THR A 105 3.35 5.25 -5.63
N SER A 106 2.03 5.26 -5.38
CA SER A 106 1.21 6.44 -5.60
C SER A 106 1.61 7.61 -4.69
N LEU A 107 2.03 7.31 -3.46
CA LEU A 107 2.64 8.32 -2.58
C LEU A 107 3.95 8.85 -3.19
N LEU A 108 4.87 7.98 -3.60
CA LEU A 108 6.18 8.35 -4.17
C LEU A 108 6.08 9.14 -5.48
N LYS A 109 5.07 8.87 -6.31
CA LYS A 109 4.79 9.60 -7.55
C LYS A 109 3.96 10.89 -7.37
N ASN A 110 3.58 11.24 -6.13
CA ASN A 110 2.71 12.39 -5.82
C ASN A 110 1.33 12.30 -6.49
N GLU A 111 0.82 11.09 -6.73
CA GLU A 111 -0.50 10.87 -7.35
C GLU A 111 -1.65 11.10 -6.37
N ILE A 112 -1.36 11.12 -5.07
CA ILE A 112 -2.34 11.38 -4.00
C ILE A 112 -2.68 12.87 -3.96
N LYS A 113 -3.79 13.24 -4.61
CA LYS A 113 -4.26 14.63 -4.68
C LYS A 113 -4.96 15.06 -3.38
N HIS A 114 -4.59 16.24 -2.89
CA HIS A 114 -5.32 16.90 -1.82
C HIS A 114 -6.44 17.77 -2.42
N GLU A 115 -7.61 17.74 -1.79
CA GLU A 115 -8.71 18.61 -2.19
C GLU A 115 -8.44 20.03 -1.69
N VAL A 116 -8.29 20.97 -2.61
CA VAL A 116 -8.21 22.38 -2.28
C VAL A 116 -9.64 22.89 -2.10
N LYS A 117 -10.14 22.89 -0.84
CA LYS A 117 -11.39 23.59 -0.54
C LYS A 117 -11.21 25.07 -0.87
N ARG A 118 -11.89 25.56 -1.91
CA ARG A 118 -11.87 27.00 -2.26
C ARG A 118 -12.47 27.76 -1.07
N ARG A 119 -11.69 28.67 -0.47
CA ARG A 119 -12.20 29.54 0.59
C ARG A 119 -13.34 30.39 0.02
N PRO A 120 -14.50 30.49 0.69
CA PRO A 120 -15.58 31.34 0.22
C PRO A 120 -15.14 32.80 0.23
N ARG A 121 -15.22 33.47 -0.93
CA ARG A 121 -14.82 34.88 -1.15
C ARG A 121 -15.47 35.88 -0.20
N ARG A 122 -16.61 35.53 0.42
CA ARG A 122 -17.40 36.41 1.27
C ARG A 122 -16.66 36.92 2.53
N ARG A 123 -15.67 36.18 3.06
CA ARG A 123 -14.90 36.66 4.24
C ARG A 123 -14.02 37.87 3.94
N LEU A 124 -13.49 37.99 2.72
CA LEU A 124 -12.64 39.12 2.33
C LEU A 124 -13.47 40.37 2.01
N GLN A 125 -14.74 40.20 1.60
CA GLN A 125 -15.64 41.32 1.34
C GLN A 125 -16.06 42.06 2.60
N LYS A 126 -16.09 41.40 3.78
CA LYS A 126 -16.40 42.05 5.05
C LYS A 126 -15.39 43.15 5.38
N TYR A 127 -14.10 42.82 5.35
CA TYR A 127 -13.02 43.78 5.63
C TYR A 127 -12.90 44.90 4.60
N LYS A 128 -13.27 44.64 3.33
CA LYS A 128 -13.29 45.68 2.31
C LYS A 128 -14.38 46.73 2.55
N LYS A 129 -15.53 46.30 3.07
CA LYS A 129 -16.65 47.20 3.41
C LYS A 129 -16.34 48.10 4.61
N ASP A 130 -15.50 47.61 5.52
CA ASP A 130 -15.11 48.34 6.73
C ASP A 130 -14.05 49.44 6.42
N ASP A 131 -13.22 49.27 5.38
CA ASP A 131 -12.22 50.25 4.94
C ASP A 131 -12.85 51.46 4.22
N ASP A 132 -13.86 51.20 3.39
CA ASP A 132 -14.64 52.23 2.68
C ASP A 132 -15.52 53.07 3.65
N SER A 133 -15.70 52.62 4.91
CA SER A 133 -16.50 53.31 5.93
C SER A 133 -15.75 54.43 6.68
N TRP A 134 -14.41 54.45 6.63
CA TRP A 134 -13.59 55.45 7.34
C TRP A 134 -13.10 56.58 6.43
N THR A 135 -13.37 56.51 5.12
CA THR A 135 -12.90 57.46 4.11
C THR A 135 -14.01 58.34 3.52
N GLY A 136 -15.22 58.31 4.10
CA GLY A 136 -16.39 59.13 3.72
C GLY A 136 -16.74 60.20 4.75
#